data_AF-A0A1Q6T4I1-F1
#
_entry.id   AF-A0A1Q6T4I1-F1
#
_cell.length_a   1.000
_cell.length_b   1.000
_cell.length_c   1.000
_cell.angle_alpha   90.00
_cell.angle_beta   90.00
_cell.angle_gamma   90.00
#
_symmetry.space_group_name_H-M   'P 1'
#
loop_
_entity.id
_entity.type
_entity.pdbx_description
1 polymer ?
#
loop_
_entity_poly.entity_id
_entity_poly.type
_entity_poly.pdbx_seq_one_letter_code
_entity_poly.pdbx_strand_id
1 'polypeptide(L)'
;MKRIALGVFSQENATENMLEYVRRNHELEAMEQWRILKRPGAKKILLEYVRHGGLLCYGVEYIIFRLWPKSDTAEIMLEYAKNGILPDVKFLPRLFKLPDAKEIFLEFVKHNPDGLREKVQLQILNRPYADEIMLESVKRGGWLCYDAQVRMFDQPDAGKIFLEYVRHRHELCYGAQVRIFDLPDAGKIFLEYVKLGKPLCFDIQLQIFQLPNAGDIFLEHARHGWSFYDEPLNRLFRLPGAGKIIFMYVRQRKIDGVKEIVRAFRRRA
;
A
#
# COMPACT_ATOMS: atom_id res chain seq x y z
N MET A 1 8.03 -46.39 -41.96
CA MET A 1 8.20 -45.51 -40.79
C MET A 1 7.97 -44.04 -41.16
N LYS A 2 6.71 -43.56 -41.20
CA LYS A 2 6.37 -42.13 -41.35
C LYS A 2 4.96 -41.90 -40.76
N ARG A 3 4.84 -41.99 -39.43
CA ARG A 3 3.60 -41.66 -38.70
C ARG A 3 3.80 -40.56 -37.63
N ILE A 4 5.00 -39.99 -37.56
CA ILE A 4 5.40 -39.04 -36.50
C ILE A 4 5.15 -37.58 -36.91
N ALA A 5 5.06 -37.24 -38.20
CA ALA A 5 4.94 -35.84 -38.64
C ALA A 5 3.49 -35.30 -38.67
N LEU A 6 2.49 -36.09 -39.08
CA LEU A 6 1.13 -35.58 -39.32
C LEU A 6 0.39 -35.14 -38.03
N GLY A 7 0.63 -35.83 -36.90
CA GLY A 7 0.03 -35.45 -35.62
C GLY A 7 0.62 -34.18 -35.03
N VAL A 8 1.93 -33.96 -35.20
CA VAL A 8 2.65 -32.79 -34.69
C VAL A 8 2.22 -31.52 -35.45
N PHE A 9 2.16 -31.58 -36.78
CA PHE A 9 1.69 -30.46 -37.62
C PHE A 9 0.22 -30.08 -37.35
N SER A 10 -0.66 -31.05 -37.04
CA SER A 10 -2.07 -30.74 -36.70
C SER A 10 -2.23 -30.05 -35.34
N GLN A 11 -1.35 -30.34 -34.38
CA GLN A 11 -1.40 -29.74 -33.04
C GLN A 11 -0.77 -28.35 -33.05
N GLU A 12 0.33 -28.15 -33.77
CA GLU A 12 0.95 -26.83 -33.95
C GLU A 12 -0.02 -25.83 -34.62
N ASN A 13 -0.71 -26.24 -35.68
CA ASN A 13 -1.75 -25.40 -36.30
C ASN A 13 -2.90 -25.09 -35.33
N ALA A 14 -3.30 -26.05 -34.48
CA ALA A 14 -4.37 -25.83 -33.51
C ALA A 14 -3.97 -24.87 -32.36
N THR A 15 -2.71 -24.90 -31.92
CA THR A 15 -2.17 -23.95 -30.93
C THR A 15 -2.03 -22.56 -31.54
N GLU A 16 -1.50 -22.45 -32.75
CA GLU A 16 -1.26 -21.15 -33.39
C GLU A 16 -2.57 -20.45 -33.79
N ASN A 17 -3.57 -21.21 -34.26
CA ASN A 17 -4.93 -20.68 -34.47
C ASN A 17 -5.53 -20.14 -33.17
N MET A 18 -5.30 -20.82 -32.03
CA MET A 18 -5.82 -20.34 -30.74
C MET A 18 -5.06 -19.10 -30.26
N LEU A 19 -3.76 -19.00 -30.51
CA LEU A 19 -2.98 -17.80 -30.22
C LEU A 19 -3.48 -16.62 -31.05
N GLU A 20 -3.74 -16.81 -32.34
CA GLU A 20 -4.34 -15.78 -33.19
C GLU A 20 -5.74 -15.38 -32.69
N TYR A 21 -6.55 -16.35 -32.26
CA TYR A 21 -7.85 -16.09 -31.67
C TYR A 21 -7.73 -15.24 -30.40
N VAL A 22 -6.84 -15.59 -29.47
CA VAL A 22 -6.60 -14.85 -28.23
C VAL A 22 -6.07 -13.44 -28.48
N ARG A 23 -5.18 -13.26 -29.48
CA ARG A 23 -4.68 -11.94 -29.87
C ARG A 23 -5.76 -11.02 -30.41
N ARG A 24 -6.81 -11.59 -31.02
CA ARG A 24 -7.95 -10.85 -31.59
C ARG A 24 -9.07 -10.62 -30.58
N ASN A 25 -9.18 -11.46 -29.56
CA ASN A 25 -10.28 -11.44 -28.59
C ASN A 25 -9.72 -11.17 -27.19
N HIS A 26 -9.93 -9.95 -26.71
CA HIS A 26 -9.41 -9.48 -25.42
C HIS A 26 -10.15 -10.05 -24.21
N GLU A 27 -11.33 -10.64 -24.42
CA GLU A 27 -12.12 -11.30 -23.37
C GLU A 27 -12.48 -12.71 -23.81
N LEU A 28 -12.22 -13.69 -22.93
CA LEU A 28 -12.62 -15.07 -23.12
C LEU A 28 -13.64 -15.47 -22.07
N GLU A 29 -14.74 -16.09 -22.50
CA GLU A 29 -15.70 -16.66 -21.58
C GLU A 29 -15.08 -17.82 -20.79
N ALA A 30 -15.62 -18.10 -19.60
CA ALA A 30 -15.11 -19.16 -18.73
C ALA A 30 -15.00 -20.52 -19.44
N MET A 31 -15.97 -20.87 -20.29
CA MET A 31 -15.95 -22.13 -21.04
C MET A 31 -14.84 -22.20 -22.09
N GLU A 32 -14.46 -21.07 -22.67
CA GLU A 32 -13.36 -20.98 -23.63
C GLU A 32 -12.02 -21.16 -22.94
N GLN A 33 -11.84 -20.52 -21.78
CA GLN A 33 -10.66 -20.71 -20.95
C GLN A 33 -10.53 -22.17 -20.46
N TRP A 34 -11.64 -22.82 -20.10
CA TRP A 34 -11.67 -24.25 -19.79
C TRP A 34 -11.25 -25.14 -20.96
N ARG A 35 -11.63 -24.77 -22.19
CA ARG A 35 -11.19 -25.49 -23.40
C ARG A 35 -9.70 -25.32 -23.64
N ILE A 36 -9.12 -24.14 -23.36
CA ILE A 36 -7.67 -23.91 -23.47
C ILE A 36 -6.89 -24.85 -22.56
N LEU A 37 -7.32 -25.06 -21.31
CA LEU A 37 -6.65 -25.94 -20.35
C LEU A 37 -6.48 -27.39 -20.85
N LYS A 38 -7.34 -27.85 -21.77
CA LYS A 38 -7.30 -29.21 -22.33
C LYS A 38 -6.42 -29.32 -23.57
N ARG A 39 -5.84 -28.22 -24.06
CA ARG A 39 -5.07 -28.19 -25.31
C ARG A 39 -3.57 -28.40 -25.09
N PRO A 40 -2.87 -29.00 -26.07
CA PRO A 40 -1.43 -28.85 -26.18
C PRO A 40 -1.05 -27.36 -26.21
N GLY A 41 -0.02 -26.98 -25.46
CA GLY A 41 0.42 -25.58 -25.38
C GLY A 41 -0.48 -24.66 -24.55
N ALA A 42 -1.37 -25.20 -23.68
CA ALA A 42 -2.24 -24.42 -22.81
C ALA A 42 -1.52 -23.26 -22.09
N LYS A 43 -0.31 -23.51 -21.56
CA LYS A 43 0.53 -22.48 -20.94
C LYS A 43 0.78 -21.31 -21.89
N LYS A 44 1.29 -21.58 -23.10
CA LYS A 44 1.61 -20.54 -24.11
C LYS A 44 0.36 -19.71 -24.44
N ILE A 45 -0.78 -20.37 -24.60
CA ILE A 45 -2.05 -19.71 -24.95
C ILE A 45 -2.56 -18.83 -23.79
N LEU A 46 -2.57 -19.35 -22.55
CA LEU A 46 -3.02 -18.56 -21.39
C LEU A 46 -2.05 -17.42 -21.07
N LEU A 47 -0.76 -17.62 -21.26
CA LEU A 47 0.23 -16.57 -21.10
C LEU A 47 0.01 -15.44 -22.11
N GLU A 48 -0.25 -15.77 -23.37
CA GLU A 48 -0.62 -14.78 -24.39
C GLU A 48 -1.91 -14.04 -24.00
N TYR A 49 -2.93 -14.75 -23.52
CA TYR A 49 -4.19 -14.15 -23.10
C TYR A 49 -3.98 -13.13 -21.97
N VAL A 50 -3.23 -13.52 -20.94
CA VAL A 50 -2.93 -12.65 -19.80
C VAL A 50 -2.06 -11.46 -20.22
N ARG A 51 -1.10 -11.64 -21.14
CA ARG A 51 -0.28 -10.52 -21.66
C ARG A 51 -1.10 -9.42 -22.33
N HIS A 52 -2.27 -9.76 -22.88
CA HIS A 52 -3.21 -8.80 -23.48
C HIS A 52 -4.27 -8.29 -22.48
N GLY A 53 -4.05 -8.45 -21.17
CA GLY A 53 -4.95 -8.00 -20.11
C GLY A 53 -6.11 -8.96 -19.80
N GLY A 54 -6.10 -10.16 -20.38
CA GLY A 54 -7.16 -11.14 -20.21
C GLY A 54 -7.30 -11.64 -18.77
N LEU A 55 -8.52 -11.60 -18.24
CA LEU A 55 -8.84 -12.07 -16.89
C LEU A 55 -9.11 -13.58 -16.87
N LEU A 56 -8.37 -14.29 -16.02
CA LEU A 56 -8.58 -15.71 -15.76
C LEU A 56 -9.81 -15.90 -14.87
N CYS A 57 -10.69 -16.81 -15.27
CA CYS A 57 -11.82 -17.19 -14.42
C CYS A 57 -11.33 -18.02 -13.22
N TYR A 58 -12.08 -17.98 -12.12
CA TYR A 58 -11.75 -18.68 -10.88
C TYR A 58 -11.41 -20.17 -11.09
N GLY A 59 -12.12 -20.86 -11.99
CA GLY A 59 -11.87 -22.26 -12.29
C GLY A 59 -10.48 -22.50 -12.91
N VAL A 60 -10.02 -21.58 -13.74
CA VAL A 60 -8.69 -21.66 -14.38
C VAL A 60 -7.60 -21.32 -13.37
N GLU A 61 -7.78 -20.28 -12.57
CA GLU A 61 -6.88 -19.98 -11.45
C GLU A 61 -6.74 -21.18 -10.52
N TYR A 62 -7.87 -21.83 -10.17
CA TYR A 62 -7.87 -23.03 -9.34
C TYR A 62 -6.99 -24.14 -9.91
N ILE A 63 -7.13 -24.43 -11.21
CA ILE A 63 -6.36 -25.49 -11.88
C ILE A 63 -4.87 -25.13 -11.92
N ILE A 64 -4.51 -23.92 -12.32
CA ILE A 64 -3.10 -23.48 -12.42
C ILE A 64 -2.44 -23.53 -11.03
N PHE A 65 -3.10 -23.00 -9.99
CA PHE A 65 -2.54 -23.01 -8.63
C PHE A 65 -2.45 -24.40 -7.99
N ARG A 66 -3.28 -25.36 -8.42
CA ARG A 66 -3.34 -26.70 -7.83
C ARG A 66 -2.49 -27.73 -8.57
N LEU A 67 -2.49 -27.67 -9.89
CA LEU A 67 -2.06 -28.79 -10.74
C LEU A 67 -0.84 -28.46 -11.60
N TRP A 68 -0.55 -27.18 -11.85
CA TRP A 68 0.58 -26.81 -12.70
C TRP A 68 1.89 -26.72 -11.91
N PRO A 69 3.04 -26.88 -12.57
CA PRO A 69 4.34 -26.59 -11.97
C PRO A 69 4.38 -25.17 -11.42
N LYS A 70 4.97 -24.99 -10.22
CA LYS A 70 5.04 -23.67 -9.58
C LYS A 70 5.74 -22.62 -10.43
N SER A 71 6.74 -23.01 -11.21
CA SER A 71 7.45 -22.13 -12.16
C SER A 71 6.51 -21.61 -13.24
N ASP A 72 5.67 -22.48 -13.80
CA ASP A 72 4.72 -22.11 -14.85
C ASP A 72 3.61 -21.22 -14.29
N THR A 73 3.14 -21.52 -13.08
CA THR A 73 2.19 -20.67 -12.36
C THR A 73 2.78 -19.31 -12.05
N ALA A 74 4.03 -19.23 -11.59
CA ALA A 74 4.71 -17.97 -11.31
C ALA A 74 4.83 -17.09 -12.56
N GLU A 75 5.18 -17.68 -13.71
CA GLU A 75 5.27 -16.95 -14.98
C GLU A 75 3.93 -16.31 -15.38
N ILE A 76 2.82 -17.05 -15.28
CA ILE A 76 1.48 -16.49 -15.55
C ILE A 76 1.13 -15.40 -14.54
N MET A 77 1.35 -15.63 -13.25
CA MET A 77 1.03 -14.65 -12.20
C MET A 77 1.85 -13.37 -12.32
N LEU A 78 3.09 -13.45 -12.82
CA LEU A 78 3.92 -12.30 -13.08
C LEU A 78 3.34 -11.44 -14.21
N GLU A 79 2.90 -12.04 -15.32
CA GLU A 79 2.21 -11.30 -16.38
C GLU A 79 0.88 -10.73 -15.88
N TYR A 80 0.17 -11.43 -14.99
CA TYR A 80 -1.05 -10.91 -14.37
C TYR A 80 -0.78 -9.67 -13.53
N ALA A 81 0.31 -9.69 -12.74
CA ALA A 81 0.76 -8.56 -11.96
C ALA A 81 1.21 -7.36 -12.81
N LYS A 82 1.83 -7.58 -13.98
CA LYS A 82 2.17 -6.51 -14.93
C LYS A 82 0.92 -5.77 -15.44
N ASN A 83 -0.23 -6.41 -15.42
CA ASN A 83 -1.51 -5.79 -15.75
C ASN A 83 -2.22 -5.19 -14.52
N GLY A 84 -1.55 -5.11 -13.37
CA GLY A 84 -2.12 -4.59 -12.13
C GLY A 84 -3.20 -5.50 -11.52
N ILE A 85 -3.13 -6.80 -11.79
CA ILE A 85 -4.11 -7.80 -11.34
C ILE A 85 -3.44 -8.82 -10.41
N LEU A 86 -4.16 -9.19 -9.34
CA LEU A 86 -3.86 -10.35 -8.51
C LEU A 86 -4.95 -11.41 -8.69
N PRO A 87 -4.63 -12.69 -8.49
CA PRO A 87 -5.64 -13.73 -8.48
C PRO A 87 -6.63 -13.56 -7.32
N ASP A 88 -7.72 -14.33 -7.35
CA ASP A 88 -8.70 -14.32 -6.26
C ASP A 88 -8.02 -14.49 -4.89
N VAL A 89 -8.52 -13.76 -3.89
CA VAL A 89 -7.98 -13.72 -2.52
C VAL A 89 -7.84 -15.12 -1.88
N LYS A 90 -8.63 -16.11 -2.31
CA LYS A 90 -8.55 -17.50 -1.87
C LYS A 90 -7.26 -18.20 -2.33
N PHE A 91 -6.60 -17.70 -3.37
CA PHE A 91 -5.34 -18.23 -3.88
C PHE A 91 -4.10 -17.56 -3.29
N LEU A 92 -4.24 -16.47 -2.52
CA LEU A 92 -3.10 -15.79 -1.87
C LEU A 92 -2.17 -16.76 -1.11
N PRO A 93 -2.65 -17.73 -0.30
CA PRO A 93 -1.76 -18.65 0.41
C PRO A 93 -0.89 -19.51 -0.52
N ARG A 94 -1.31 -19.72 -1.77
CA ARG A 94 -0.53 -20.42 -2.80
C ARG A 94 0.37 -19.47 -3.57
N LEU A 95 -0.09 -18.26 -3.86
CA LEU A 95 0.72 -17.21 -4.46
C LEU A 95 1.99 -16.93 -3.65
N PHE A 96 1.88 -16.82 -2.32
CA PHE A 96 3.04 -16.66 -1.42
C PHE A 96 4.02 -17.85 -1.40
N LYS A 97 3.66 -19.01 -1.98
CA LYS A 97 4.50 -20.22 -2.03
C LYS A 97 5.14 -20.44 -3.41
N LEU A 98 4.93 -19.50 -4.34
CA LEU A 98 5.61 -19.49 -5.64
C LEU A 98 7.06 -19.02 -5.48
N PRO A 99 7.97 -19.46 -6.36
CA PRO A 99 9.39 -19.07 -6.30
C PRO A 99 9.59 -17.55 -6.37
N ASP A 100 8.82 -16.86 -7.21
CA ASP A 100 9.00 -15.43 -7.51
C ASP A 100 7.89 -14.58 -6.87
N ALA A 101 7.37 -15.01 -5.71
CA ALA A 101 6.24 -14.35 -5.06
C ALA A 101 6.51 -12.87 -4.76
N LYS A 102 7.75 -12.54 -4.33
CA LYS A 102 8.16 -11.17 -4.06
C LYS A 102 8.07 -10.31 -5.32
N GLU A 103 8.63 -10.81 -6.43
CA GLU A 103 8.68 -10.13 -7.72
C GLU A 103 7.28 -9.90 -8.27
N ILE A 104 6.38 -10.87 -8.13
CA ILE A 104 4.97 -10.73 -8.53
C ILE A 104 4.29 -9.58 -7.77
N PHE A 105 4.45 -9.52 -6.44
CA PHE A 105 3.84 -8.43 -5.67
C PHE A 105 4.49 -7.07 -5.95
N LEU A 106 5.82 -7.02 -6.12
CA LEU A 106 6.52 -5.80 -6.52
C LEU A 106 6.03 -5.30 -7.87
N GLU A 107 5.87 -6.19 -8.86
CA GLU A 107 5.35 -5.81 -10.16
C GLU A 107 3.90 -5.34 -10.06
N PHE A 108 3.06 -6.02 -9.28
CA PHE A 108 1.67 -5.64 -9.06
C PHE A 108 1.56 -4.21 -8.52
N VAL A 109 2.30 -3.86 -7.45
CA VAL A 109 2.20 -2.53 -6.84
C VAL A 109 2.75 -1.42 -7.73
N LYS A 110 3.59 -1.75 -8.73
CA LYS A 110 4.03 -0.75 -9.72
C LYS A 110 2.89 -0.26 -10.60
N HIS A 111 1.96 -1.14 -10.93
CA HIS A 111 0.84 -0.87 -11.83
C HIS A 111 -0.48 -0.61 -11.10
N ASN A 112 -0.64 -1.13 -9.87
CA ASN A 112 -1.84 -0.96 -9.06
C ASN A 112 -1.51 -0.81 -7.56
N PRO A 113 -0.92 0.32 -7.14
CA PRO A 113 -0.45 0.53 -5.77
C PRO A 113 -1.58 0.50 -4.72
N ASP A 114 -2.78 0.97 -5.07
CA ASP A 114 -3.97 0.94 -4.22
C ASP A 114 -4.72 -0.41 -4.25
N GLY A 115 -4.31 -1.32 -5.14
CA GLY A 115 -4.94 -2.62 -5.30
C GLY A 115 -4.64 -3.61 -4.17
N LEU A 116 -3.67 -3.29 -3.30
CA LEU A 116 -3.40 -4.07 -2.09
C LEU A 116 -4.52 -3.87 -1.06
N ARG A 117 -5.57 -4.68 -1.16
CA ARG A 117 -6.64 -4.71 -0.14
C ARG A 117 -6.08 -5.13 1.22
N GLU A 118 -6.75 -4.74 2.29
CA GLU A 118 -6.37 -5.00 3.69
C GLU A 118 -5.86 -6.44 3.92
N LYS A 119 -6.64 -7.46 3.52
CA LYS A 119 -6.24 -8.86 3.70
C LYS A 119 -4.95 -9.26 2.96
N VAL A 120 -4.65 -8.59 1.84
CA VAL A 120 -3.39 -8.78 1.10
C VAL A 120 -2.26 -8.12 1.87
N GLN A 121 -2.44 -6.86 2.29
CA GLN A 121 -1.45 -6.12 3.07
C GLN A 121 -1.02 -6.89 4.32
N LEU A 122 -1.98 -7.37 5.11
CA LEU A 122 -1.71 -8.10 6.35
C LEU A 122 -0.99 -9.44 6.11
N GLN A 123 -1.21 -10.09 4.96
CA GLN A 123 -0.48 -11.30 4.62
C GLN A 123 0.93 -11.00 4.09
N ILE A 124 1.12 -9.91 3.36
CA ILE A 124 2.44 -9.43 2.94
C ILE A 124 3.29 -9.11 4.17
N LEU A 125 2.73 -8.44 5.19
CA LEU A 125 3.45 -8.07 6.42
C LEU A 125 3.98 -9.24 7.24
N ASN A 126 3.51 -10.47 6.97
CA ASN A 126 4.07 -11.68 7.59
C ASN A 126 5.23 -12.29 6.78
N ARG A 127 5.78 -11.56 5.80
CA ARG A 127 6.85 -12.02 4.90
C ARG A 127 8.14 -11.23 5.15
N PRO A 128 9.31 -11.85 4.90
CA PRO A 128 10.61 -11.21 5.15
C PRO A 128 10.93 -10.04 4.20
N TYR A 129 10.17 -9.88 3.11
CA TYR A 129 10.34 -8.84 2.09
C TYR A 129 9.18 -7.82 2.10
N ALA A 130 8.44 -7.75 3.21
CA ALA A 130 7.22 -6.95 3.29
C ALA A 130 7.49 -5.46 3.19
N ASP A 131 8.53 -4.97 3.85
CA ASP A 131 8.99 -3.58 3.79
C ASP A 131 9.26 -3.12 2.35
N GLU A 132 9.93 -3.94 1.54
CA GLU A 132 10.22 -3.62 0.15
C GLU A 132 8.94 -3.41 -0.68
N ILE A 133 7.96 -4.32 -0.55
CA ILE A 133 6.68 -4.22 -1.28
C ILE A 133 5.88 -3.01 -0.79
N MET A 134 5.81 -2.82 0.52
CA MET A 134 5.03 -1.74 1.13
C MET A 134 5.64 -0.38 0.80
N LEU A 135 6.96 -0.25 0.83
CA LEU A 135 7.66 0.96 0.42
C LEU A 135 7.41 1.26 -1.06
N GLU A 136 7.49 0.26 -1.96
CA GLU A 136 7.24 0.47 -3.38
C GLU A 136 5.77 0.86 -3.66
N SER A 137 4.82 0.24 -2.96
CA SER A 137 3.40 0.63 -3.02
C SER A 137 3.21 2.09 -2.57
N VAL A 138 3.76 2.44 -1.41
CA VAL A 138 3.61 3.78 -0.83
C VAL A 138 4.27 4.87 -1.69
N LYS A 139 5.45 4.64 -2.26
CA LYS A 139 6.12 5.56 -3.22
C LYS A 139 5.26 5.90 -4.44
N ARG A 140 4.25 5.09 -4.72
CA ARG A 140 3.31 5.26 -5.83
C ARG A 140 1.94 5.74 -5.36
N GLY A 141 1.83 6.17 -4.10
CA GLY A 141 0.60 6.65 -3.50
C GLY A 141 -0.27 5.57 -2.89
N GLY A 142 0.19 4.33 -2.78
CA GLY A 142 -0.58 3.23 -2.22
C GLY A 142 -1.03 3.48 -0.77
N TRP A 143 -2.29 3.17 -0.49
CA TRP A 143 -2.86 3.31 0.85
C TRP A 143 -2.51 2.14 1.80
N LEU A 144 -2.23 2.44 3.07
CA LEU A 144 -2.06 1.45 4.15
C LEU A 144 -3.30 1.39 5.04
N CYS A 145 -3.84 0.18 5.23
CA CYS A 145 -4.95 -0.03 6.16
C CYS A 145 -4.53 0.21 7.62
N TYR A 146 -5.51 0.48 8.49
CA TYR A 146 -5.24 0.81 9.89
C TYR A 146 -4.37 -0.25 10.60
N ASP A 147 -4.69 -1.52 10.41
CA ASP A 147 -3.91 -2.63 10.96
C ASP A 147 -2.52 -2.76 10.31
N ALA A 148 -2.41 -2.47 9.01
CA ALA A 148 -1.12 -2.47 8.32
C ALA A 148 -0.21 -1.35 8.83
N GLN A 149 -0.75 -0.14 9.07
CA GLN A 149 0.00 0.94 9.69
C GLN A 149 0.55 0.48 11.05
N VAL A 150 -0.28 -0.10 11.92
CA VAL A 150 0.18 -0.55 13.24
C VAL A 150 1.22 -1.68 13.15
N ARG A 151 1.09 -2.62 12.21
CA ARG A 151 2.05 -3.73 12.04
C ARG A 151 3.33 -3.34 11.31
N MET A 152 3.33 -2.23 10.56
CA MET A 152 4.48 -1.77 9.79
C MET A 152 5.71 -1.50 10.66
N PHE A 153 5.50 -1.11 11.91
CA PHE A 153 6.58 -0.82 12.87
C PHE A 153 7.44 -2.02 13.21
N ASP A 154 6.98 -3.24 12.93
CA ASP A 154 7.76 -4.46 13.14
C ASP A 154 8.68 -4.74 11.93
N GLN A 155 8.66 -3.87 10.91
CA GLN A 155 9.47 -3.97 9.70
C GLN A 155 10.72 -3.08 9.76
N PRO A 156 11.84 -3.46 9.12
CA PRO A 156 13.11 -2.73 9.20
C PRO A 156 13.04 -1.26 8.76
N ASP A 157 12.29 -0.98 7.68
CA ASP A 157 12.23 0.34 7.06
C ASP A 157 10.97 1.16 7.43
N ALA A 158 10.33 0.86 8.57
CA ALA A 158 9.09 1.50 9.02
C ALA A 158 9.12 3.04 8.94
N GLY A 159 10.19 3.67 9.41
CA GLY A 159 10.33 5.14 9.36
C GLY A 159 10.35 5.73 7.95
N LYS A 160 11.03 5.06 7.01
CA LYS A 160 11.05 5.49 5.60
C LYS A 160 9.67 5.32 4.97
N ILE A 161 8.99 4.22 5.25
CA ILE A 161 7.65 3.93 4.74
C ILE A 161 6.66 4.99 5.23
N PHE A 162 6.64 5.29 6.53
CA PHE A 162 5.72 6.31 7.07
C PHE A 162 6.00 7.71 6.57
N LEU A 163 7.28 8.10 6.44
CA LEU A 163 7.62 9.39 5.87
C LEU A 163 7.09 9.53 4.44
N GLU A 164 7.26 8.49 3.61
CA GLU A 164 6.75 8.48 2.25
C GLU A 164 5.22 8.46 2.21
N TYR A 165 4.60 7.68 3.09
CA TYR A 165 3.14 7.58 3.22
C TYR A 165 2.51 8.93 3.50
N VAL A 166 3.08 9.67 4.45
CA VAL A 166 2.68 11.02 4.78
C VAL A 166 2.88 11.97 3.60
N ARG A 167 4.00 11.90 2.87
CA ARG A 167 4.24 12.75 1.68
C ARG A 167 3.21 12.56 0.58
N HIS A 168 2.65 11.36 0.48
CA HIS A 168 1.49 11.07 -0.39
C HIS A 168 0.14 11.52 0.21
N ARG A 169 0.15 12.38 1.24
CA ARG A 169 -1.00 13.01 1.88
C ARG A 169 -1.94 12.06 2.62
N HIS A 170 -1.48 10.84 2.87
CA HIS A 170 -2.25 9.88 3.64
C HIS A 170 -2.31 10.24 5.13
N GLU A 171 -3.38 9.80 5.78
CA GLU A 171 -3.60 10.04 7.20
C GLU A 171 -3.03 8.93 8.06
N LEU A 172 -2.42 9.34 9.15
CA LEU A 172 -1.90 8.44 10.16
C LEU A 172 -3.02 8.14 11.16
N CYS A 173 -3.32 6.85 11.32
CA CYS A 173 -4.25 6.42 12.36
C CYS A 173 -3.70 6.73 13.75
N TYR A 174 -4.57 6.81 14.76
CA TYR A 174 -4.14 7.11 16.13
C TYR A 174 -3.03 6.16 16.61
N GLY A 175 -3.19 4.85 16.37
CA GLY A 175 -2.18 3.84 16.74
C GLY A 175 -0.83 4.06 16.06
N ALA A 176 -0.83 4.50 14.79
CA ALA A 176 0.40 4.84 14.07
C ALA A 176 1.04 6.12 14.62
N GLN A 177 0.24 7.15 14.91
CA GLN A 177 0.75 8.38 15.53
C GLN A 177 1.43 8.06 16.87
N VAL A 178 0.85 7.19 17.71
CA VAL A 178 1.47 6.78 18.97
C VAL A 178 2.80 6.07 18.74
N ARG A 179 2.85 5.08 17.85
CA ARG A 179 4.07 4.28 17.61
C ARG A 179 5.17 5.04 16.84
N ILE A 180 4.86 6.14 16.15
CA ILE A 180 5.89 6.94 15.45
C ILE A 180 6.97 7.45 16.41
N PHE A 181 6.67 7.69 17.67
CA PHE A 181 7.66 8.11 18.67
C PHE A 181 8.74 7.05 18.94
N ASP A 182 8.48 5.77 18.64
CA ASP A 182 9.47 4.70 18.76
C ASP A 182 10.51 4.74 17.61
N LEU A 183 10.27 5.55 16.59
CA LEU A 183 11.14 5.66 15.41
C LEU A 183 12.16 6.80 15.57
N PRO A 184 13.41 6.63 15.10
CA PRO A 184 14.42 7.69 15.17
C PRO A 184 14.03 8.95 14.37
N ASP A 185 13.20 8.80 13.34
CA ASP A 185 12.75 9.88 12.45
C ASP A 185 11.43 10.54 12.90
N ALA A 186 10.94 10.26 14.12
CA ALA A 186 9.63 10.72 14.60
C ALA A 186 9.33 12.20 14.33
N GLY A 187 10.28 13.08 14.69
CA GLY A 187 10.15 14.52 14.48
C GLY A 187 10.01 14.93 13.02
N LYS A 188 10.68 14.22 12.11
CA LYS A 188 10.60 14.48 10.67
C LYS A 188 9.25 14.04 10.10
N ILE A 189 8.77 12.87 10.52
CA ILE A 189 7.48 12.33 10.08
C ILE A 189 6.34 13.27 10.52
N PHE A 190 6.31 13.66 11.80
CA PHE A 190 5.27 14.57 12.30
C PHE A 190 5.33 15.95 11.66
N LEU A 191 6.53 16.51 11.47
CA LEU A 191 6.67 17.81 10.82
C LEU A 191 6.08 17.78 9.40
N GLU A 192 6.35 16.72 8.63
CA GLU A 192 5.79 16.59 7.28
C GLU A 192 4.28 16.37 7.32
N TYR A 193 3.79 15.63 8.31
CA TYR A 193 2.37 15.38 8.51
C TYR A 193 1.58 16.67 8.76
N VAL A 194 2.08 17.53 9.66
CA VAL A 194 1.39 18.79 9.98
C VAL A 194 1.54 19.83 8.87
N LYS A 195 2.63 19.84 8.08
CA LYS A 195 2.78 20.71 6.90
C LYS A 195 1.74 20.43 5.82
N LEU A 196 1.21 19.21 5.79
CA LEU A 196 0.11 18.82 4.90
C LEU A 196 -1.26 19.14 5.51
N GLY A 197 -1.29 19.86 6.63
CA GLY A 197 -2.50 20.27 7.31
C GLY A 197 -3.22 19.12 7.99
N LYS A 198 -2.52 18.05 8.38
CA LYS A 198 -3.15 16.92 9.08
C LYS A 198 -3.21 17.15 10.60
N PRO A 199 -4.29 16.72 11.27
CA PRO A 199 -4.48 16.98 12.70
C PRO A 199 -3.67 16.01 13.57
N LEU A 200 -3.27 16.52 14.74
CA LEU A 200 -2.63 15.75 15.81
C LEU A 200 -3.62 15.44 16.93
N CYS A 201 -3.70 14.17 17.33
CA CYS A 201 -4.52 13.75 18.48
C CYS A 201 -4.01 14.35 19.81
N PHE A 202 -4.87 14.40 20.84
CA PHE A 202 -4.53 15.00 22.14
C PHE A 202 -3.22 14.49 22.75
N ASP A 203 -3.10 13.17 22.94
CA ASP A 203 -1.91 12.57 23.56
C ASP A 203 -0.65 12.80 22.74
N ILE A 204 -0.81 12.89 21.41
CA ILE A 204 0.27 13.15 20.46
C ILE A 204 0.78 14.58 20.61
N GLN A 205 -0.12 15.55 20.78
CA GLN A 205 0.28 16.93 21.10
C GLN A 205 1.09 16.99 22.40
N LEU A 206 0.80 16.16 23.41
CA LEU A 206 1.61 16.11 24.63
C LEU A 206 2.98 15.48 24.42
N GLN A 207 3.07 14.41 23.62
CA GLN A 207 4.32 13.70 23.38
C GLN A 207 5.27 14.48 22.45
N ILE A 208 4.76 15.31 21.52
CA ILE A 208 5.59 16.14 20.64
C ILE A 208 6.58 17.03 21.40
N PHE A 209 6.26 17.47 22.63
CA PHE A 209 7.18 18.25 23.46
C PHE A 209 8.50 17.55 23.78
N GLN A 210 8.57 16.22 23.64
CA GLN A 210 9.79 15.43 23.85
C GLN A 210 10.70 15.45 22.61
N LEU A 211 10.20 15.88 21.45
CA LEU A 211 10.95 15.91 20.21
C LEU A 211 11.80 17.19 20.10
N PRO A 212 13.02 17.11 19.56
CA PRO A 212 13.92 18.26 19.47
C PRO A 212 13.37 19.39 18.57
N ASN A 213 12.48 19.06 17.63
CA ASN A 213 11.84 20.00 16.71
C ASN A 213 10.38 20.34 17.06
N ALA A 214 9.97 20.16 18.32
CA ALA A 214 8.60 20.41 18.78
C ALA A 214 8.03 21.77 18.36
N GLY A 215 8.86 22.83 18.46
CA GLY A 215 8.46 24.19 18.10
C GLY A 215 8.05 24.34 16.63
N ASP A 216 8.77 23.67 15.72
CA ASP A 216 8.46 23.71 14.28
C ASP A 216 7.17 22.96 13.98
N ILE A 217 6.98 21.78 14.59
CA ILE A 217 5.75 20.98 14.43
C ILE A 217 4.52 21.78 14.88
N PHE A 218 4.57 22.39 16.07
CA PHE A 218 3.44 23.18 16.57
C PHE A 218 3.21 24.46 15.78
N LEU A 219 4.27 25.09 15.27
CA LEU A 219 4.11 26.26 14.41
C LEU A 219 3.34 25.91 13.13
N GLU A 220 3.67 24.80 12.46
CA GLU A 220 2.93 24.35 11.28
C GLU A 220 1.50 23.91 11.63
N HIS A 221 1.32 23.16 12.71
CA HIS A 221 -0.02 22.80 13.20
C HIS A 221 -0.90 24.05 13.42
N ALA A 222 -0.34 25.09 14.05
CA ALA A 222 -1.02 26.37 14.24
C ALA A 222 -1.28 27.12 12.93
N ARG A 223 -0.37 27.07 11.94
CA ARG A 223 -0.57 27.69 10.61
C ARG A 223 -1.77 27.11 9.87
N HIS A 224 -2.04 25.82 10.07
CA HIS A 224 -3.21 25.16 9.49
C HIS A 224 -4.50 25.37 10.31
N GLY A 225 -4.44 26.15 11.40
CA GLY A 225 -5.61 26.51 12.19
C GLY A 225 -6.16 25.37 13.05
N TRP A 226 -5.37 24.32 13.28
CA TRP A 226 -5.76 23.24 14.18
C TRP A 226 -5.74 23.71 15.62
N SER A 227 -6.70 23.23 16.42
CA SER A 227 -6.79 23.55 17.83
C SER A 227 -5.68 22.86 18.65
N PHE A 228 -5.33 23.52 19.76
CA PHE A 228 -4.59 22.90 20.85
C PHE A 228 -5.55 22.53 21.97
N TYR A 229 -5.32 21.40 22.60
CA TYR A 229 -5.99 21.09 23.87
C TYR A 229 -5.40 21.92 25.00
N ASP A 230 -6.15 22.08 26.10
CA ASP A 230 -5.80 23.01 27.18
C ASP A 230 -4.40 22.73 27.78
N GLU A 231 -4.05 21.47 28.02
CA GLU A 231 -2.74 21.11 28.59
C GLU A 231 -1.57 21.31 27.60
N PRO A 232 -1.62 20.81 26.35
CA PRO A 232 -0.64 21.21 25.33
C PRO A 232 -0.50 22.73 25.19
N LEU A 233 -1.61 23.47 25.16
CA LEU A 233 -1.61 24.92 25.04
C LEU A 233 -0.90 25.59 26.22
N ASN A 234 -1.12 25.12 27.45
CA ASN A 234 -0.40 25.58 28.63
C ASN A 234 1.11 25.32 28.56
N ARG A 235 1.53 24.18 27.99
CA ARG A 235 2.95 23.86 27.80
C ARG A 235 3.59 24.67 26.68
N LEU A 236 2.85 25.02 25.62
CA LEU A 236 3.36 25.85 24.53
C LEU A 236 3.93 27.17 25.03
N PHE A 237 3.33 27.80 26.04
CA PHE A 237 3.82 29.06 26.62
C PHE A 237 5.22 28.95 27.24
N ARG A 238 5.71 27.73 27.52
CA ARG A 238 7.04 27.49 28.09
C ARG A 238 8.09 27.12 27.03
N LEU A 239 7.68 26.95 25.76
CA LEU A 239 8.62 26.61 24.69
C LEU A 239 9.43 27.83 24.23
N PRO A 240 10.71 27.65 23.87
CA PRO A 240 11.44 28.63 23.08
C PRO A 240 10.66 28.97 21.80
N GLY A 241 10.48 30.25 21.51
CA GLY A 241 9.72 30.70 20.33
C GLY A 241 8.20 30.63 20.46
N ALA A 242 7.65 30.34 21.66
CA ALA A 242 6.21 30.27 21.93
C ALA A 242 5.41 31.46 21.37
N GLY A 243 5.95 32.68 21.47
CA GLY A 243 5.28 33.89 20.99
C GLY A 243 4.87 33.81 19.52
N LYS A 244 5.72 33.22 18.66
CA LYS A 244 5.43 33.05 17.23
C LYS A 244 4.30 32.04 17.00
N ILE A 245 4.31 30.95 17.75
CA ILE A 245 3.29 29.88 17.67
C ILE A 245 1.94 30.43 18.13
N ILE A 246 1.89 31.10 19.29
CA ILE A 246 0.68 31.67 19.86
C ILE A 246 0.11 32.78 18.97
N PHE A 247 0.96 33.65 18.43
CA PHE A 247 0.54 34.66 17.47
C PHE A 247 -0.10 34.03 16.23
N MET A 248 0.53 32.99 15.67
CA MET A 248 -0.01 32.27 14.52
C MET A 248 -1.34 31.60 14.86
N TYR A 249 -1.43 30.96 16.02
CA TYR A 249 -2.64 30.31 16.52
C TYR A 249 -3.82 31.27 16.60
N VAL A 250 -3.63 32.44 17.25
CA VAL A 250 -4.66 33.48 17.34
C VAL A 250 -5.00 34.04 15.96
N ARG A 251 -4.01 34.22 15.07
CA ARG A 251 -4.26 34.69 13.71
C ARG A 251 -5.17 33.74 12.93
N GLN A 252 -4.96 32.43 13.03
CA GLN A 252 -5.74 31.44 12.29
C GLN A 252 -7.10 31.15 12.94
N ARG A 253 -7.13 30.99 14.27
CA ARG A 253 -8.35 30.65 15.04
C ARG A 253 -9.20 31.88 15.42
N LYS A 254 -8.68 33.09 15.24
CA LYS A 254 -9.32 34.37 15.59
C LYS A 254 -9.80 34.36 17.05
N ILE A 255 -11.05 34.75 17.28
CA ILE A 255 -11.65 34.87 18.62
C ILE A 255 -11.70 33.54 19.37
N ASP A 256 -11.80 32.40 18.67
CA ASP A 256 -11.83 31.09 19.32
C ASP A 256 -10.47 30.73 19.91
N GLY A 257 -9.38 31.07 19.19
CA GLY A 257 -8.02 30.92 19.72
C GLY A 257 -7.79 31.75 20.99
N VAL A 258 -8.31 32.98 21.04
CA VAL A 258 -8.25 33.82 22.25
C VAL A 258 -9.05 33.19 23.39
N LYS A 259 -10.28 32.73 23.13
CA LYS A 259 -11.12 32.06 24.15
C LYS A 259 -10.46 30.81 24.71
N GLU A 260 -9.82 30.00 23.86
CA GLU A 260 -9.10 28.80 24.26
C GLU A 260 -7.88 29.10 25.12
N ILE A 261 -7.09 30.11 24.73
CA ILE A 261 -5.97 30.58 25.54
C ILE A 261 -6.46 31.02 26.93
N VAL A 262 -7.50 31.88 27.00
CA VAL A 262 -8.06 32.34 28.27
C VAL A 262 -8.57 31.17 29.12
N ARG A 263 -9.23 30.18 28.50
CA ARG A 263 -9.70 28.96 29.18
C ARG A 263 -8.55 28.15 29.76
N ALA A 264 -7.49 27.92 28.98
CA ALA A 264 -6.32 27.17 29.41
C ALA A 264 -5.61 27.83 30.61
N PHE A 265 -5.51 29.17 30.61
CA PHE A 265 -4.97 29.92 31.75
C PHE A 265 -5.88 29.87 32.98
N ARG A 266 -7.20 29.96 32.83
CA ARG A 266 -8.14 29.90 33.97
C ARG A 266 -8.12 28.56 34.70
N ARG A 267 -7.92 27.45 34.00
CA ARG A 267 -7.80 26.12 34.62
C ARG A 267 -6.48 25.90 35.38
N ARG A 268 -5.54 26.84 35.26
CA ARG A 268 -4.23 26.80 35.94
C ARG A 268 -4.25 27.57 37.27
N ALA A 269 -5.21 28.47 37.47
CA ALA A 269 -5.44 29.24 38.69
C ALA A 269 -6.36 28.49 39.64
#